data_AF-A0A166BH38-F1
#
_entry.id   AF-A0A166BH38-F1
#
_cell.length_a   1.000
_cell.length_b   1.000
_cell.length_c   1.000
_cell.angle_alpha   90.00
_cell.angle_beta   90.00
_cell.angle_gamma   90.00
#
_symmetry.space_group_name_H-M   'P 1'
#
loop_
_entity.id
_entity.type
_entity.pdbx_description
1 polymer ?
#
loop_
_entity_poly.entity_id
_entity_poly.type
_entity_poly.pdbx_seq_one_letter_code
_entity_poly.pdbx_strand_id
1 'polypeptide(L)'
;AFHAVLVLKQTGAFIGECSIRVFPGKSRNGNFALAILPEYWGKGYATEASVYVIDHAFRWMALHRLSIDVHATNTSAMRLYTGLGFKKEGRRKEMWWYNGEWIDDYQLGCL
;
A
#
# COMPACT_ATOMS: atom_id res chain seq x y z
N ALA A 1 2.80 -13.48 -7.15
CA ALA A 1 2.87 -12.40 -6.16
C ALA A 1 4.16 -11.63 -6.40
N PHE A 2 4.20 -10.35 -6.03
CA PHE A 2 5.39 -9.51 -6.09
C PHE A 2 5.78 -9.16 -4.66
N HIS A 3 7.07 -9.27 -4.32
CA HIS A 3 7.63 -8.86 -3.03
C HIS A 3 8.98 -8.19 -3.28
N ALA A 4 9.22 -7.08 -2.60
CA ALA A 4 10.50 -6.40 -2.64
C ALA A 4 10.84 -5.84 -1.26
N VAL A 5 12.12 -5.88 -0.94
CA VAL A 5 12.69 -5.11 0.16
C VAL A 5 13.11 -3.74 -0.35
N LEU A 6 12.94 -2.73 0.49
CA LEU A 6 13.35 -1.36 0.22
C LEU A 6 14.65 -1.11 0.96
N VAL A 7 15.65 -0.62 0.24
CA VAL A 7 16.97 -0.29 0.79
C VAL A 7 17.40 1.11 0.38
N LEU A 8 18.15 1.80 1.24
CA LEU A 8 18.78 3.07 0.87
C LEU A 8 19.84 2.83 -0.20
N LYS A 9 19.79 3.62 -1.28
CA LYS A 9 20.73 3.49 -2.40
C LYS A 9 22.19 3.73 -1.98
N GLN A 10 22.42 4.65 -1.04
CA GLN A 10 23.77 5.06 -0.64
C GLN A 10 24.43 4.06 0.32
N THR A 11 23.65 3.44 1.20
CA THR A 11 24.18 2.62 2.31
C THR A 11 23.80 1.16 2.23
N GLY A 12 22.81 0.79 1.40
CA GLY A 12 22.21 -0.54 1.39
C GLY A 12 21.37 -0.86 2.63
N ALA A 13 21.15 0.10 3.54
CA ALA A 13 20.39 -0.13 4.75
C ALA A 13 18.94 -0.46 4.43
N PHE A 14 18.40 -1.51 5.06
CA PHE A 14 16.99 -1.87 4.98
C PHE A 14 16.10 -0.77 5.58
N ILE A 15 15.07 -0.36 4.85
CA ILE A 15 14.13 0.69 5.28
C ILE A 15 12.68 0.24 5.32
N GLY A 16 12.38 -0.97 4.82
CA GLY A 16 11.01 -1.46 4.73
C GLY A 16 10.81 -2.46 3.61
N GLU A 17 9.56 -2.73 3.29
CA GLU A 17 9.17 -3.72 2.29
C GLU A 17 7.86 -3.34 1.62
N CYS A 18 7.66 -3.89 0.42
CA CYS A 18 6.40 -3.76 -0.29
C CYS A 18 6.04 -5.06 -1.00
N SER A 19 4.74 -5.25 -1.24
CA SER A 19 4.26 -6.43 -1.95
C SER A 19 2.97 -6.19 -2.70
N ILE A 20 2.73 -7.01 -3.73
CA ILE A 20 1.45 -7.13 -4.41
C ILE A 20 1.01 -8.59 -4.35
N ARG A 21 -0.09 -8.82 -3.63
CA ARG A 21 -0.81 -10.09 -3.67
C ARG A 21 -1.81 -10.07 -4.81
N VAL A 22 -1.59 -10.90 -5.82
CA VAL A 22 -2.53 -11.07 -6.94
C VAL A 22 -3.63 -12.04 -6.52
N PHE A 23 -4.88 -11.64 -6.70
CA PHE A 23 -6.02 -12.51 -6.46
C PHE A 23 -6.14 -13.55 -7.59
N PRO A 24 -6.46 -14.81 -7.28
CA PRO A 24 -6.65 -15.83 -8.30
C PRO A 24 -7.83 -15.50 -9.22
N GLY A 25 -7.76 -15.93 -10.47
CA GLY A 25 -8.81 -15.75 -11.47
C GLY A 25 -8.45 -14.76 -12.59
N LYS A 26 -9.43 -14.45 -13.44
CA LYS A 26 -9.24 -13.65 -14.67
C LYS A 26 -9.39 -12.14 -14.46
N SER A 27 -9.79 -11.71 -13.27
CA SER A 27 -10.11 -10.30 -12.98
C SER A 27 -8.89 -9.39 -12.91
N ARG A 28 -7.66 -9.95 -12.93
CA ARG A 28 -6.39 -9.19 -12.92
C ARG A 28 -6.34 -8.17 -11.77
N ASN A 29 -6.77 -8.60 -10.59
CA ASN A 29 -6.90 -7.76 -9.40
C ASN A 29 -5.73 -8.06 -8.44
N GLY A 30 -5.12 -7.02 -7.87
CA GLY A 30 -4.09 -7.16 -6.86
C GLY A 30 -4.35 -6.29 -5.63
N ASN A 31 -3.78 -6.71 -4.50
CA ASN A 31 -3.77 -5.95 -3.26
C ASN A 31 -2.33 -5.59 -2.89
N PHE A 32 -2.07 -4.30 -2.74
CA PHE A 32 -0.79 -3.71 -2.41
C PHE A 32 -0.63 -3.57 -0.89
N ALA A 33 0.57 -3.83 -0.40
CA ALA A 33 0.98 -3.52 0.96
C ALA A 33 2.36 -2.83 0.96
N LEU A 34 2.53 -1.91 1.91
CA LEU A 34 3.77 -1.16 2.11
C LEU A 34 4.02 -0.97 3.60
N ALA A 35 5.24 -1.26 4.03
CA ALA A 35 5.74 -0.94 5.35
C ALA A 35 7.08 -0.21 5.22
N ILE A 36 7.23 0.89 5.94
CA ILE A 36 8.48 1.64 6.08
C ILE A 36 8.80 1.70 7.57
N LEU A 37 10.06 1.54 7.95
CA LEU A 37 10.45 1.66 9.36
C LEU A 37 10.24 3.10 9.87
N PRO A 38 9.81 3.30 11.13
CA PRO A 38 9.47 4.62 11.67
C PRO A 38 10.54 5.69 11.52
N GLU A 39 11.82 5.33 11.66
CA GLU A 39 12.96 6.24 11.50
C GLU A 39 13.12 6.83 10.08
N TYR A 40 12.42 6.26 9.10
CA TYR A 40 12.41 6.71 7.70
C TYR A 40 11.08 7.37 7.29
N TRP A 41 10.12 7.53 8.20
CA TRP A 41 8.88 8.25 7.90
C TRP A 41 9.11 9.74 7.64
N GLY A 42 8.18 10.35 6.89
CA GLY A 42 8.22 11.78 6.55
C GLY A 42 9.30 12.18 5.53
N LYS A 43 10.08 11.23 5.00
CA LYS A 43 11.18 11.49 4.06
C LYS A 43 10.84 11.23 2.58
N GLY A 44 9.57 10.92 2.28
CA GLY A 44 9.10 10.68 0.90
C GLY A 44 9.27 9.24 0.38
N TYR A 45 9.97 8.36 1.10
CA TYR A 45 10.22 6.98 0.65
C TYR A 45 8.95 6.16 0.40
N ALA A 46 7.90 6.38 1.21
CA ALA A 46 6.62 5.70 0.98
C ALA A 46 5.99 6.09 -0.36
N THR A 47 6.11 7.37 -0.75
CA THR A 47 5.64 7.87 -2.05
C THR A 47 6.46 7.30 -3.18
N GLU A 48 7.79 7.34 -3.08
CA GLU A 48 8.70 6.80 -4.10
C GLU A 48 8.44 5.31 -4.35
N ALA A 49 8.38 4.51 -3.26
CA ALA A 49 8.08 3.09 -3.34
C ALA A 49 6.68 2.83 -3.94
N SER A 50 5.67 3.58 -3.52
CA SER A 50 4.31 3.42 -4.04
C SER A 50 4.22 3.71 -5.53
N VAL A 51 4.83 4.79 -6.01
CA VAL A 51 4.85 5.14 -7.45
C VAL A 51 5.47 4.01 -8.27
N TYR A 52 6.60 3.46 -7.83
CA TYR A 52 7.23 2.32 -8.50
C TYR A 52 6.31 1.08 -8.52
N VAL A 53 5.71 0.73 -7.37
CA VAL A 53 4.87 -0.48 -7.26
C VAL A 53 3.59 -0.35 -8.08
N ILE A 54 2.98 0.83 -8.11
CA ILE A 54 1.80 1.13 -8.94
C ILE A 54 2.16 0.97 -10.42
N ASP A 55 3.26 1.59 -10.86
CA ASP A 55 3.73 1.44 -12.25
C ASP A 55 4.01 -0.04 -12.60
N HIS A 56 4.64 -0.76 -11.68
CA HIS A 56 4.93 -2.17 -11.84
C HIS A 56 3.68 -3.04 -11.93
N ALA A 57 2.68 -2.78 -11.10
CA ALA A 57 1.40 -3.48 -11.11
C ALA A 57 0.71 -3.38 -12.48
N PHE A 58 0.67 -2.18 -13.05
CA PHE A 58 -0.06 -1.95 -14.30
C PHE A 58 0.75 -2.30 -15.55
N ARG A 59 2.02 -1.89 -15.62
CA ARG A 59 2.84 -2.10 -16.83
C ARG A 59 3.39 -3.51 -16.95
N TRP A 60 3.91 -4.06 -15.85
CA TRP A 60 4.70 -5.29 -15.89
C TRP A 60 3.89 -6.52 -15.44
N MET A 61 3.03 -6.36 -14.43
CA MET A 61 2.14 -7.44 -14.00
C MET A 61 0.82 -7.47 -14.77
N ALA A 62 0.57 -6.47 -15.62
CA ALA A 62 -0.66 -6.29 -16.37
C ALA A 62 -1.90 -6.44 -15.47
N LEU A 63 -1.89 -5.91 -14.26
CA LEU A 63 -3.10 -5.83 -13.44
C LEU A 63 -4.07 -4.81 -14.07
N HIS A 64 -5.37 -5.04 -13.87
CA HIS A 64 -6.41 -4.08 -14.23
C HIS A 64 -6.78 -3.19 -13.04
N ARG A 65 -6.60 -3.69 -11.82
CA ARG A 65 -6.94 -2.99 -10.58
C ARG A 65 -5.92 -3.29 -9.51
N LEU A 66 -5.58 -2.27 -8.74
CA LEU A 66 -4.80 -2.37 -7.52
C LEU A 66 -5.60 -1.81 -6.34
N SER A 67 -5.73 -2.56 -5.25
CA SER A 67 -6.34 -2.08 -4.02
C SER A 67 -5.34 -2.03 -2.88
N ILE A 68 -5.65 -1.24 -1.85
CA ILE A 68 -4.94 -1.22 -0.59
C ILE A 68 -5.94 -1.06 0.56
N ASP A 69 -5.64 -1.70 1.67
CA ASP A 69 -6.43 -1.63 2.90
C ASP A 69 -5.65 -0.77 3.91
N VAL A 70 -6.34 0.19 4.52
CA VAL A 70 -5.74 1.21 5.37
C VAL A 70 -6.55 1.33 6.66
N HIS A 71 -5.87 1.17 7.80
CA HIS A 71 -6.47 1.45 9.11
C HIS A 71 -7.05 2.85 9.14
N ALA A 72 -8.28 3.02 9.66
CA ALA A 72 -8.97 4.30 9.65
C ALA A 72 -8.23 5.42 10.40
N THR A 73 -7.36 5.05 11.35
CA THR A 73 -6.51 5.98 12.12
C THR A 73 -5.22 6.39 11.36
N ASN A 74 -4.85 5.69 10.30
CA ASN A 74 -3.64 5.94 9.52
C ASN A 74 -3.86 7.06 8.48
N THR A 75 -3.96 8.30 8.97
CA THR A 75 -4.25 9.46 8.11
C THR A 75 -3.13 9.78 7.12
N SER A 76 -1.88 9.40 7.39
CA SER A 76 -0.75 9.60 6.47
C SER A 76 -0.85 8.68 5.25
N ALA A 77 -1.16 7.40 5.45
CA ALA A 77 -1.42 6.46 4.36
C ALA A 77 -2.65 6.86 3.54
N MET A 78 -3.73 7.29 4.19
CA MET A 78 -4.91 7.82 3.49
C MET A 78 -4.55 8.98 2.56
N ARG A 79 -3.83 9.99 3.07
CA ARG A 79 -3.39 11.15 2.26
C ARG A 79 -2.48 10.73 1.11
N LEU A 80 -1.55 9.82 1.37
CA LEU A 80 -0.64 9.29 0.36
C LEU A 80 -1.42 8.65 -0.80
N TYR A 81 -2.27 7.67 -0.51
CA TYR A 81 -2.95 6.92 -1.56
C TYR A 81 -4.00 7.74 -2.30
N THR A 82 -4.73 8.62 -1.62
CA THR A 82 -5.64 9.53 -2.33
C THR A 82 -4.87 10.50 -3.23
N GLY A 83 -3.69 10.97 -2.79
CA GLY A 83 -2.80 11.81 -3.61
C GLY A 83 -2.23 11.08 -4.83
N LEU A 84 -2.05 9.75 -4.73
CA LEU A 84 -1.65 8.88 -5.84
C LEU A 84 -2.82 8.39 -6.70
N GLY A 85 -4.02 8.99 -6.55
CA GLY A 85 -5.18 8.72 -7.39
C GLY A 85 -6.05 7.53 -6.94
N PHE A 86 -5.75 6.91 -5.80
CA PHE A 86 -6.65 5.91 -5.23
C PHE A 86 -7.92 6.57 -4.72
N LYS A 87 -9.04 5.85 -4.85
CA LYS A 87 -10.35 6.25 -4.35
C LYS A 87 -10.80 5.29 -3.26
N LYS A 88 -11.51 5.79 -2.25
CA LYS A 88 -12.13 4.96 -1.23
C LYS A 88 -13.32 4.21 -1.83
N GLU A 89 -13.28 2.88 -1.74
CA GLU A 89 -14.29 1.99 -2.34
C GLU A 89 -15.08 1.22 -1.28
N GLY A 90 -14.53 1.06 -0.07
CA GLY A 90 -15.19 0.31 0.99
C GLY A 90 -14.75 0.67 2.40
N ARG A 91 -15.54 0.21 3.37
CA ARG A 91 -15.27 0.29 4.82
C ARG A 91 -15.65 -1.03 5.46
N ARG A 92 -14.75 -1.62 6.24
CA ARG A 92 -15.05 -2.71 7.17
C ARG A 92 -15.10 -2.12 8.58
N LYS A 93 -16.27 -2.18 9.21
CA LYS A 93 -16.49 -1.59 10.53
C LYS A 93 -15.81 -2.43 11.61
N GLU A 94 -15.11 -1.80 12.53
CA GLU A 94 -14.50 -2.46 13.71
C GLU A 94 -13.65 -3.69 13.33
N MET A 95 -12.95 -3.61 12.20
CA MET A 95 -12.18 -4.72 11.63
C MET A 95 -10.93 -5.06 12.46
N TRP A 96 -10.31 -4.05 13.08
CA TRP A 96 -9.02 -4.19 13.75
C TRP A 96 -9.11 -3.79 15.22
N TRP A 97 -8.47 -4.57 16.09
CA TRP A 97 -8.20 -4.17 17.48
C TRP A 97 -6.84 -3.49 17.55
N TYR A 98 -6.82 -2.19 17.87
CA TYR A 98 -5.60 -1.39 17.90
C TYR A 98 -5.65 -0.38 19.04
N ASN A 99 -4.57 -0.29 19.84
CA ASN A 99 -4.47 0.62 20.98
C ASN A 99 -5.67 0.61 21.96
N GLY A 100 -6.28 -0.56 22.17
CA GLY A 100 -7.38 -0.74 23.13
C GLY A 100 -8.77 -0.36 22.60
N GLU A 101 -8.90 -0.08 21.31
CA GLU A 101 -10.18 0.20 20.65
C GLU A 101 -10.33 -0.59 19.35
N TRP A 102 -11.59 -0.81 18.95
CA TRP A 102 -11.91 -1.33 17.63
C TRP A 102 -11.89 -0.19 16.61
N ILE A 103 -11.07 -0.32 15.58
CA ILE A 103 -10.98 0.66 14.49
C ILE A 103 -11.44 0.05 13.18
N ASP A 104 -11.97 0.90 12.32
CA ASP A 104 -12.37 0.49 10.99
C ASP A 104 -11.16 0.31 10.08
N ASP A 105 -11.42 -0.39 8.98
CA ASP A 105 -10.52 -0.48 7.85
C ASP A 105 -11.15 0.12 6.60
N TYR A 106 -10.39 0.92 5.86
CA TYR A 106 -10.80 1.48 4.59
C TYR A 106 -10.10 0.77 3.45
N GLN A 107 -10.90 0.28 2.50
CA GLN A 107 -10.38 -0.21 1.24
C GLN A 107 -10.38 0.92 0.21
N LEU A 108 -9.23 1.12 -0.41
CA LEU A 108 -9.03 2.04 -1.51
C LEU A 108 -8.63 1.27 -2.77
N GLY A 109 -8.96 1.79 -3.94
CA GLY A 109 -8.61 1.20 -5.24
C GLY A 109 -8.20 2.24 -6.28
N CYS A 110 -7.35 1.82 -7.21
CA CYS A 110 -7.03 2.55 -8.44
C CYS A 110 -7.05 1.61 -9.66
N LEU A 111 -7.24 2.21 -10.84
CA LEU A 111 -7.35 1.58 -12.15
C LEU A 111 -6.26 2.10 -13.08
#